data_AF-A0A091RNM4-F1
#
_entry.id   AF-A0A091RNM4-F1
#
_cell.length_a   1.000
_cell.length_b   1.000
_cell.length_c   1.000
_cell.angle_alpha   90.00
_cell.angle_beta   90.00
_cell.angle_gamma   90.00
#
_symmetry.space_group_name_H-M   'P 1'
#
loop_
_entity.id
_entity.type
_entity.pdbx_description
1 polymer ?
#
loop_
_entity_poly.entity_id
_entity_poly.type
_entity_poly.pdbx_seq_one_letter_code
_entity_poly.pdbx_strand_id
1 'polypeptide(L)'
;LQDELGDAIDIKDPDQTPVDERRTKRLAAEAAKFDPDHYLADLFEDEAIQHVLKYKPWWVDAQKRMIASQEESHQECDTHTFVILFIVFSEEEKEQLRKFTNKSYLLDKRSRHHAYLGLIDILLAYCYEICVNEGEKNVESSWNIRKLSSTLCWLERFTSINDVLVSFGRRVLCYPLYRHFGLVTRACSDTVMILQLGRAAVLKCLLDIHKIFMENDPAYILNDLFITDYCIWIQKIKSKKLAALSESLQKTALAKSHLGLELEELEEAAVLVQEEEKMLKAAGAVSKQQLPSSGSETSGSEESSSTSSSETDGSDSDERESSASEDGKINPLQGALQEERTAPLTDSNGLRQGASTSASEVSDEKSKVPLQSTSVPGKLIEELEKQMHAAVRLSEEPAGLATASCILQEQGE
;
A
#
# COMPACT_ATOMS: atom_id res chain seq x y z
N LEU A 1 -13.87 19.81 -5.65
CA LEU A 1 -14.28 18.61 -4.91
C LEU A 1 -14.36 17.37 -5.79
N GLN A 2 -15.31 17.23 -6.72
CA GLN A 2 -15.34 16.01 -7.57
C GLN A 2 -14.11 15.90 -8.46
N ASP A 3 -13.67 16.99 -9.09
CA ASP A 3 -12.47 17.00 -9.94
C ASP A 3 -11.19 16.75 -9.10
N GLU A 4 -11.00 17.53 -8.03
CA GLU A 4 -9.90 17.39 -7.05
C GLU A 4 -9.81 15.97 -6.44
N LEU A 5 -10.96 15.31 -6.20
CA LEU A 5 -11.01 13.93 -5.72
C LEU A 5 -10.54 12.95 -6.80
N GLY A 6 -10.76 13.23 -8.08
CA GLY A 6 -10.24 12.45 -9.20
C GLY A 6 -8.70 12.45 -9.28
N ASP A 7 -8.04 13.51 -8.85
CA ASP A 7 -6.58 13.57 -8.68
C ASP A 7 -6.10 12.92 -7.36
N ALA A 8 -7.04 12.71 -6.42
CA ALA A 8 -6.77 12.07 -5.14
C ALA A 8 -6.82 10.53 -5.20
N ILE A 9 -7.71 9.95 -6.01
CA ILE A 9 -8.07 8.50 -6.02
C ILE A 9 -8.07 7.87 -7.42
N ASP A 10 -7.89 6.55 -7.50
CA ASP A 10 -7.82 5.77 -8.76
C ASP A 10 -9.19 5.48 -9.39
N ILE A 11 -10.29 5.72 -8.65
CA ILE A 11 -11.66 5.32 -9.01
C ILE A 11 -12.48 6.48 -9.58
N LYS A 12 -12.83 6.37 -10.87
CA LYS A 12 -13.52 7.43 -11.65
C LYS A 12 -14.89 7.84 -11.11
N ASP A 13 -15.76 6.86 -10.86
CA ASP A 13 -17.15 7.08 -10.43
C ASP A 13 -17.36 6.47 -9.03
N PRO A 14 -16.85 7.10 -7.95
CA PRO A 14 -16.84 6.51 -6.62
C PRO A 14 -18.25 6.25 -6.09
N ASP A 15 -19.18 7.19 -6.29
CA ASP A 15 -20.56 7.11 -5.78
C ASP A 15 -21.39 6.00 -6.45
N GLN A 16 -21.11 5.69 -7.72
CA GLN A 16 -21.90 4.76 -8.53
C GLN A 16 -21.26 3.36 -8.65
N THR A 17 -19.95 3.21 -8.45
CA THR A 17 -19.26 1.91 -8.57
C THR A 17 -19.40 1.09 -7.28
N PRO A 18 -20.09 -0.07 -7.26
CA PRO A 18 -20.23 -0.92 -6.08
C PRO A 18 -18.90 -1.56 -5.66
N VAL A 19 -18.73 -1.85 -4.37
CA VAL A 19 -17.42 -2.24 -3.78
C VAL A 19 -16.80 -3.49 -4.42
N ASP A 20 -17.60 -4.48 -4.82
CA ASP A 20 -17.09 -5.69 -5.48
C ASP A 20 -16.56 -5.38 -6.90
N GLU A 21 -17.17 -4.42 -7.59
CA GLU A 21 -16.70 -3.90 -8.88
C GLU A 21 -15.42 -3.05 -8.71
N ARG A 22 -15.27 -2.32 -7.58
CA ARG A 22 -14.03 -1.61 -7.25
C ARG A 22 -12.84 -2.58 -7.15
N ARG A 23 -13.01 -3.72 -6.46
CA ARG A 23 -11.98 -4.77 -6.36
C ARG A 23 -11.62 -5.32 -7.75
N THR A 24 -12.62 -5.64 -8.58
CA THR A 24 -12.38 -6.17 -9.94
C THR A 24 -11.64 -5.15 -10.83
N LYS A 25 -12.06 -3.88 -10.82
CA LYS A 25 -11.39 -2.79 -11.52
C LYS A 25 -9.96 -2.57 -11.02
N ARG A 26 -9.73 -2.62 -9.69
CA ARG A 26 -8.39 -2.50 -9.08
C ARG A 26 -7.45 -3.61 -9.54
N LEU A 27 -7.86 -4.87 -9.44
CA LEU A 27 -7.01 -6.02 -9.80
C LEU A 27 -6.60 -5.97 -11.28
N ALA A 28 -7.52 -5.56 -12.16
CA ALA A 28 -7.22 -5.33 -13.58
C ALA A 28 -6.25 -4.15 -13.80
N ALA A 29 -6.44 -3.02 -13.09
CA ALA A 29 -5.56 -1.85 -13.19
C ALA A 29 -4.14 -2.10 -12.61
N GLU A 30 -4.01 -3.01 -11.65
CA GLU A 30 -2.72 -3.49 -11.15
C GLU A 30 -2.06 -4.44 -12.15
N ALA A 31 -2.80 -5.42 -12.68
CA ALA A 31 -2.26 -6.36 -13.67
C ALA A 31 -1.80 -5.64 -14.95
N ALA A 32 -2.50 -4.56 -15.35
CA ALA A 32 -2.11 -3.71 -16.48
C ALA A 32 -1.01 -2.67 -16.17
N LYS A 33 -0.56 -2.56 -14.91
CA LYS A 33 0.54 -1.66 -14.50
C LYS A 33 1.76 -2.41 -13.94
N PHE A 34 1.63 -3.69 -13.64
CA PHE A 34 2.77 -4.55 -13.37
C PHE A 34 3.72 -4.59 -14.57
N ASP A 35 5.00 -4.72 -14.28
CA ASP A 35 6.10 -4.42 -15.18
C ASP A 35 7.23 -5.38 -14.83
N PRO A 36 7.34 -6.54 -15.53
CA PRO A 36 8.29 -7.59 -15.20
C PRO A 36 9.74 -7.12 -15.31
N ASP A 37 10.05 -6.27 -16.31
CA ASP A 37 11.41 -5.80 -16.55
C ASP A 37 11.87 -4.85 -15.44
N HIS A 38 11.00 -3.92 -14.99
CA HIS A 38 11.28 -3.10 -13.80
C HIS A 38 11.37 -3.97 -12.54
N TYR A 39 10.47 -4.94 -12.34
CA TYR A 39 10.52 -5.84 -11.18
C TYR A 39 11.84 -6.61 -11.07
N LEU A 40 12.35 -7.12 -12.19
CA LEU A 40 13.61 -7.84 -12.24
C LEU A 40 14.82 -6.89 -12.09
N ALA A 41 14.77 -5.68 -12.62
CA ALA A 41 15.79 -4.65 -12.37
C ALA A 41 15.92 -4.34 -10.87
N ASP A 42 14.81 -4.03 -10.18
CA ASP A 42 14.76 -3.78 -8.73
C ASP A 42 15.10 -5.02 -7.86
N LEU A 43 15.27 -6.21 -8.46
CA LEU A 43 15.69 -7.44 -7.80
C LEU A 43 17.18 -7.74 -7.99
N PHE A 44 17.76 -7.40 -9.14
CA PHE A 44 19.17 -7.70 -9.46
C PHE A 44 20.12 -6.51 -9.31
N GLU A 45 19.62 -5.27 -9.36
CA GLU A 45 20.36 -4.02 -9.15
C GLU A 45 19.89 -3.36 -7.83
N ASP A 46 19.87 -4.17 -6.75
CA ASP A 46 19.14 -3.88 -5.52
C ASP A 46 19.91 -3.03 -4.48
N GLU A 47 21.08 -2.46 -4.80
CA GLU A 47 21.95 -1.80 -3.82
C GLU A 47 21.27 -0.65 -3.06
N ALA A 48 20.47 0.18 -3.76
CA ALA A 48 19.70 1.26 -3.15
C ALA A 48 18.58 0.73 -2.25
N ILE A 49 17.95 -0.38 -2.66
CA ILE A 49 16.88 -1.05 -1.92
C ILE A 49 17.45 -1.71 -0.66
N GLN A 50 18.64 -2.30 -0.76
CA GLN A 50 19.43 -2.81 0.36
C GLN A 50 19.96 -1.69 1.26
N HIS A 51 20.08 -0.43 0.80
CA HIS A 51 20.34 0.70 1.70
C HIS A 51 19.11 0.98 2.57
N VAL A 52 17.97 1.28 1.96
CA VAL A 52 16.74 1.66 2.68
C VAL A 52 16.19 0.52 3.54
N LEU A 53 16.38 -0.76 3.17
CA LEU A 53 16.04 -1.91 4.02
C LEU A 53 16.84 -1.97 5.34
N LYS A 54 17.99 -1.30 5.43
CA LYS A 54 18.80 -1.19 6.66
C LYS A 54 18.38 -0.01 7.55
N TYR A 55 17.52 0.89 7.06
CA TYR A 55 17.00 2.02 7.81
C TYR A 55 16.22 1.58 9.07
N LYS A 56 16.28 2.41 10.12
CA LYS A 56 15.72 2.14 11.45
C LYS A 56 14.77 3.27 11.87
N PRO A 57 13.47 3.17 11.51
CA PRO A 57 12.44 4.09 11.97
C PRO A 57 12.33 4.13 13.49
N TRP A 58 11.79 5.23 14.02
CA TRP A 58 11.69 5.50 15.47
C TRP A 58 10.98 4.40 16.28
N TRP A 59 10.05 3.64 15.66
CA TRP A 59 9.33 2.56 16.34
C TRP A 59 10.20 1.36 16.66
N VAL A 60 11.29 1.12 15.90
CA VAL A 60 12.23 0.02 16.15
C VAL A 60 12.90 0.17 17.52
N ASP A 61 13.33 1.38 17.86
CA ASP A 61 13.96 1.65 19.17
C ASP A 61 12.94 1.88 20.28
N ALA A 62 11.71 2.32 19.96
CA ALA A 62 10.61 2.30 20.93
C ALA A 62 10.22 0.88 21.33
N GLN A 63 10.15 -0.07 20.38
CA GLN A 63 9.83 -1.47 20.64
C GLN A 63 10.91 -2.14 21.50
N LYS A 64 12.20 -1.92 21.22
CA LYS A 64 13.31 -2.42 22.05
C LYS A 64 13.20 -1.93 23.50
N ARG A 65 12.93 -0.64 23.70
CA ARG A 65 12.75 -0.06 25.05
C ARG A 65 11.55 -0.67 25.78
N MET A 66 10.44 -0.91 25.06
CA MET A 66 9.25 -1.58 25.61
C MET A 66 9.53 -3.03 26.02
N ILE A 67 10.30 -3.79 25.23
CA ILE A 67 10.64 -5.19 25.53
C ILE A 67 11.58 -5.28 26.73
N ALA A 68 12.72 -4.57 26.70
CA ALA A 68 13.72 -4.63 27.77
C ALA A 68 13.14 -4.30 29.16
N SER A 69 12.16 -3.40 29.22
CA SER A 69 11.52 -3.03 30.48
C SER A 69 10.35 -3.93 30.90
N GLN A 70 9.81 -4.77 30.01
CA GLN A 70 8.95 -5.90 30.41
C GLN A 70 9.76 -7.02 31.07
N GLU A 71 11.02 -7.20 30.69
CA GLU A 71 11.95 -8.15 31.32
C GLU A 71 12.37 -7.69 32.73
N GLU A 72 12.45 -6.38 32.97
CA GLU A 72 12.80 -5.79 34.28
C GLU A 72 11.63 -5.68 35.27
N SER A 73 10.36 -5.77 34.84
CA SER A 73 9.19 -5.41 35.66
C SER A 73 8.19 -6.56 35.92
N HIS A 74 8.49 -7.42 36.89
CA HIS A 74 7.56 -8.43 37.44
C HIS A 74 6.39 -7.87 38.28
N GLN A 75 6.07 -6.57 38.17
CA GLN A 75 5.06 -5.89 38.98
C GLN A 75 3.93 -5.36 38.08
N GLU A 76 2.66 -5.63 38.43
CA GLU A 76 1.49 -5.17 37.69
C GLU A 76 1.28 -3.65 37.80
N CYS A 77 2.08 -2.88 37.06
CA CYS A 77 1.85 -1.46 36.81
C CYS A 77 0.86 -1.30 35.64
N ASP A 78 -0.04 -0.32 35.72
CA ASP A 78 -1.05 -0.08 34.69
C ASP A 78 -0.36 0.24 33.35
N THR A 79 -0.45 -0.72 32.42
CA THR A 79 0.29 -0.76 31.15
C THR A 79 0.04 0.49 30.31
N HIS A 80 -1.06 1.20 30.58
CA HIS A 80 -1.42 2.40 29.86
C HIS A 80 -0.49 3.60 30.11
N THR A 81 0.01 3.76 31.35
CA THR A 81 0.93 4.86 31.69
C THR A 81 2.31 4.59 31.12
N PHE A 82 2.72 3.33 31.13
CA PHE A 82 4.06 2.90 30.75
C PHE A 82 4.35 3.08 29.25
N VAL A 83 3.41 2.70 28.37
CA VAL A 83 3.56 2.84 26.92
C VAL A 83 3.62 4.31 26.47
N ILE A 84 2.91 5.21 27.16
CA ILE A 84 2.89 6.65 26.83
C ILE A 84 4.27 7.30 27.02
N LEU A 85 5.09 6.79 27.96
CA LEU A 85 6.43 7.34 28.23
C LEU A 85 7.38 7.27 27.02
N PHE A 86 7.18 6.32 26.10
CA PHE A 86 8.06 6.12 24.94
C PHE A 86 7.58 6.82 23.66
N ILE A 87 6.35 7.33 23.62
CA ILE A 87 5.75 7.98 22.44
C ILE A 87 5.47 9.45 22.77
N VAL A 88 6.48 10.29 22.53
CA VAL A 88 6.36 11.74 22.72
C VAL A 88 5.68 12.37 21.51
N PHE A 89 4.65 13.17 21.79
CA PHE A 89 4.01 14.04 20.80
C PHE A 89 4.69 15.42 20.79
N SER A 90 4.89 16.00 19.60
CA SER A 90 5.35 17.37 19.41
C SER A 90 4.24 18.38 19.75
N GLU A 91 4.55 19.69 19.76
CA GLU A 91 3.51 20.70 19.98
C GLU A 91 2.59 20.87 18.76
N GLU A 92 3.08 20.63 17.55
CA GLU A 92 2.29 20.63 16.31
C GLU A 92 1.30 19.45 16.29
N GLU A 93 1.76 18.27 16.71
CA GLU A 93 0.91 17.08 16.88
C GLU A 93 -0.16 17.30 17.95
N LYS A 94 0.20 17.90 19.10
CA LYS A 94 -0.77 18.26 20.15
C LYS A 94 -1.76 19.33 19.67
N GLU A 95 -1.31 20.31 18.90
CA GLU A 95 -2.18 21.35 18.36
C GLU A 95 -3.14 20.80 17.31
N GLN A 96 -2.70 19.87 16.46
CA GLN A 96 -3.61 19.18 15.54
C GLN A 96 -4.64 18.32 16.30
N LEU A 97 -4.24 17.64 17.38
CA LEU A 97 -5.17 16.92 18.27
C LEU A 97 -6.20 17.84 18.95
N ARG A 98 -5.85 19.10 19.27
CA ARG A 98 -6.79 20.10 19.83
C ARG A 98 -7.87 20.55 18.83
N LYS A 99 -7.58 20.51 17.52
CA LYS A 99 -8.54 20.85 16.45
C LYS A 99 -9.57 19.74 16.18
N PHE A 100 -9.24 18.49 16.51
CA PHE A 100 -10.14 17.37 16.28
C PHE A 100 -11.37 17.41 17.20
N THR A 101 -12.55 17.26 16.61
CA THR A 101 -13.80 17.17 17.37
C THR A 101 -13.93 15.82 18.06
N ASN A 102 -14.42 15.81 19.31
CA ASN A 102 -14.56 14.60 20.12
C ASN A 102 -15.78 13.73 19.70
N LYS A 103 -15.75 13.20 18.47
CA LYS A 103 -16.80 12.33 17.90
C LYS A 103 -16.84 10.95 18.57
N SER A 104 -18.01 10.34 18.69
CA SER A 104 -18.19 8.95 19.15
C SER A 104 -18.76 8.08 18.02
N TYR A 105 -18.05 7.01 17.65
CA TYR A 105 -18.42 6.16 16.52
C TYR A 105 -19.18 4.90 16.98
N LEU A 106 -20.47 4.83 16.65
CA LEU A 106 -21.33 3.68 16.93
C LEU A 106 -21.24 2.63 15.81
N LEU A 107 -20.08 1.98 15.71
CA LEU A 107 -19.80 0.97 14.68
C LEU A 107 -20.22 -0.44 15.12
N ASP A 108 -20.88 -1.18 14.22
CA ASP A 108 -21.31 -2.57 14.44
C ASP A 108 -20.12 -3.57 14.41
N LYS A 109 -20.36 -4.89 14.51
CA LYS A 109 -19.28 -5.91 14.43
C LYS A 109 -18.56 -5.86 13.06
N ARG A 110 -19.30 -5.71 11.96
CA ARG A 110 -18.78 -5.70 10.58
C ARG A 110 -18.03 -4.41 10.26
N SER A 111 -18.59 -3.23 10.57
CA SER A 111 -17.93 -1.95 10.29
C SER A 111 -16.64 -1.77 11.10
N ARG A 112 -16.59 -2.26 12.36
CA ARG A 112 -15.33 -2.30 13.14
C ARG A 112 -14.28 -3.20 12.51
N HIS A 113 -14.67 -4.34 11.95
CA HIS A 113 -13.75 -5.25 11.25
C HIS A 113 -13.14 -4.57 10.02
N HIS A 114 -13.96 -3.95 9.17
CA HIS A 114 -13.47 -3.17 8.02
C HIS A 114 -12.55 -2.01 8.45
N ALA A 115 -12.85 -1.30 9.54
CA ALA A 115 -11.99 -0.23 10.06
C ALA A 115 -10.61 -0.73 10.54
N TYR A 116 -10.53 -1.91 11.18
CA TYR A 116 -9.23 -2.49 11.56
C TYR A 116 -8.42 -2.92 10.33
N LEU A 117 -9.06 -3.44 9.27
CA LEU A 117 -8.36 -3.82 8.04
C LEU A 117 -7.90 -2.61 7.23
N GLY A 118 -8.72 -1.57 7.12
CA GLY A 118 -8.33 -0.30 6.48
C GLY A 118 -7.22 0.43 7.24
N LEU A 119 -7.19 0.34 8.57
CA LEU A 119 -6.06 0.82 9.37
C LEU A 119 -4.75 0.06 9.05
N ILE A 120 -4.80 -1.26 8.86
CA ILE A 120 -3.60 -2.04 8.45
C ILE A 120 -3.12 -1.58 7.07
N ASP A 121 -4.02 -1.47 6.09
CA ASP A 121 -3.70 -1.04 4.71
C ASP A 121 -3.05 0.37 4.67
N ILE A 122 -3.57 1.32 5.46
CA ILE A 122 -3.00 2.67 5.60
C ILE A 122 -1.63 2.64 6.32
N LEU A 123 -1.48 1.83 7.38
CA LEU A 123 -0.20 1.72 8.10
C LEU A 123 0.89 1.03 7.26
N LEU A 124 0.55 0.03 6.44
CA LEU A 124 1.49 -0.63 5.53
C LEU A 124 2.06 0.36 4.50
N ALA A 125 1.19 1.17 3.90
CA ALA A 125 1.58 2.22 2.96
C ALA A 125 2.51 3.28 3.61
N TYR A 126 2.23 3.67 4.86
CA TYR A 126 3.10 4.56 5.63
C TYR A 126 4.42 3.93 6.07
N CYS A 127 4.44 2.65 6.46
CA CYS A 127 5.68 1.92 6.79
C CYS A 127 6.60 1.80 5.57
N TYR A 128 6.05 1.54 4.39
CA TYR A 128 6.81 1.58 3.14
C TYR A 128 7.42 2.97 2.92
N GLU A 129 6.60 4.02 2.97
CA GLU A 129 7.00 5.41 2.72
C GLU A 129 8.16 5.86 3.63
N ILE A 130 8.03 5.67 4.94
CA ILE A 130 9.06 6.01 5.92
C ILE A 130 10.32 5.15 5.76
N CYS A 131 10.20 3.92 5.23
CA CYS A 131 11.36 3.08 4.96
C CYS A 131 12.14 3.59 3.74
N VAL A 132 11.48 3.88 2.62
CA VAL A 132 12.15 4.24 1.35
C VAL A 132 12.68 5.68 1.31
N ASN A 133 12.07 6.60 2.06
CA ASN A 133 12.53 7.98 2.20
C ASN A 133 13.30 8.22 3.52
N GLU A 134 13.71 7.15 4.22
CA GLU A 134 14.52 7.19 5.45
C GLU A 134 13.98 8.15 6.54
N GLY A 135 12.66 8.26 6.62
CA GLY A 135 11.92 9.12 7.54
C GLY A 135 11.86 10.61 7.16
N GLU A 136 12.50 11.03 6.08
CA GLU A 136 12.28 12.33 5.47
C GLU A 136 10.99 12.32 4.63
N LYS A 137 10.54 13.52 4.22
CA LYS A 137 9.30 13.73 3.47
C LYS A 137 9.57 14.56 2.24
N ASN A 138 8.96 14.18 1.12
CA ASN A 138 9.06 14.88 -0.15
C ASN A 138 7.67 14.95 -0.83
N VAL A 139 7.64 15.51 -2.05
CA VAL A 139 6.38 15.70 -2.80
C VAL A 139 5.66 14.37 -3.08
N GLU A 140 6.41 13.29 -3.31
CA GLU A 140 5.89 11.95 -3.60
C GLU A 140 5.41 11.20 -2.35
N SER A 141 5.77 11.62 -1.13
CA SER A 141 5.26 11.03 0.11
C SER A 141 3.73 10.99 0.16
N SER A 142 3.09 12.05 -0.35
CA SER A 142 1.65 12.15 -0.47
C SER A 142 1.07 11.18 -1.52
N TRP A 143 1.82 10.86 -2.57
CA TRP A 143 1.42 9.96 -3.64
C TRP A 143 1.62 8.50 -3.22
N ASN A 144 2.78 8.14 -2.68
CA ASN A 144 3.10 6.78 -2.20
C ASN A 144 2.06 6.25 -1.21
N ILE A 145 1.73 7.02 -0.15
CA ILE A 145 0.78 6.56 0.88
C ILE A 145 -0.62 6.36 0.26
N ARG A 146 -1.09 7.30 -0.56
CA ARG A 146 -2.38 7.18 -1.27
C ARG A 146 -2.40 6.00 -2.21
N LYS A 147 -1.34 5.84 -3.01
CA LYS A 147 -1.28 4.89 -4.13
C LYS A 147 -1.12 3.46 -3.65
N LEU A 148 -0.41 3.23 -2.54
CA LEU A 148 -0.24 1.89 -1.97
C LEU A 148 -1.45 1.43 -1.13
N SER A 149 -2.13 2.35 -0.42
CA SER A 149 -3.35 2.04 0.33
C SER A 149 -4.59 1.96 -0.58
N SER A 150 -5.19 0.78 -0.73
CA SER A 150 -6.41 0.62 -1.53
C SER A 150 -7.68 1.08 -0.82
N THR A 151 -7.61 1.24 0.52
CA THR A 151 -8.62 1.93 1.31
C THR A 151 -8.74 3.39 0.86
N LEU A 152 -7.61 4.05 0.58
CA LEU A 152 -7.55 5.44 0.14
C LEU A 152 -7.86 5.60 -1.36
N CYS A 153 -7.05 5.01 -2.24
CA CYS A 153 -7.17 5.28 -3.69
C CYS A 153 -8.25 4.46 -4.40
N TRP A 154 -8.68 3.30 -3.87
CA TRP A 154 -9.75 2.50 -4.48
C TRP A 154 -11.04 2.46 -3.67
N LEU A 155 -11.07 3.13 -2.51
CA LEU A 155 -12.18 3.11 -1.57
C LEU A 155 -12.66 1.67 -1.27
N GLU A 156 -11.72 0.73 -1.16
CA GLU A 156 -12.00 -0.68 -0.93
C GLU A 156 -12.36 -0.97 0.54
N ARG A 157 -13.23 -1.96 0.76
CA ARG A 157 -13.48 -2.55 2.09
C ARG A 157 -13.01 -3.99 2.11
N PHE A 158 -11.88 -4.23 2.78
CA PHE A 158 -11.30 -5.55 2.90
C PHE A 158 -12.12 -6.51 3.77
N THR A 159 -11.91 -7.80 3.54
CA THR A 159 -12.64 -8.92 4.15
C THR A 159 -11.77 -9.69 5.16
N SER A 160 -10.49 -9.88 4.86
CA SER A 160 -9.47 -10.53 5.69
C SER A 160 -8.17 -9.73 5.70
N ILE A 161 -7.24 -10.09 6.60
CA ILE A 161 -5.87 -9.54 6.59
C ILE A 161 -5.09 -10.00 5.36
N ASN A 162 -5.34 -11.22 4.86
CA ASN A 162 -4.67 -11.71 3.66
C ASN A 162 -5.05 -10.88 2.41
N ASP A 163 -6.31 -10.48 2.26
CA ASP A 163 -6.74 -9.55 1.19
C ASP A 163 -5.94 -8.23 1.24
N VAL A 164 -5.73 -7.67 2.44
CA VAL A 164 -4.95 -6.43 2.64
C VAL A 164 -3.50 -6.64 2.22
N LEU A 165 -2.87 -7.73 2.68
CA LEU A 165 -1.46 -8.04 2.40
C LEU A 165 -1.21 -8.30 0.90
N VAL A 166 -2.10 -9.03 0.24
CA VAL A 166 -2.03 -9.26 -1.22
C VAL A 166 -2.23 -7.96 -1.98
N SER A 167 -3.18 -7.12 -1.54
CA SER A 167 -3.43 -5.80 -2.14
C SER A 167 -2.21 -4.89 -2.03
N PHE A 168 -1.72 -4.65 -0.82
CA PHE A 168 -0.53 -3.83 -0.57
C PHE A 168 0.70 -4.38 -1.31
N GLY A 169 0.93 -5.71 -1.24
CA GLY A 169 2.04 -6.38 -1.92
C GLY A 169 2.03 -6.16 -3.44
N ARG A 170 0.91 -6.43 -4.11
CA ARG A 170 0.76 -6.16 -5.55
C ARG A 170 1.09 -4.70 -5.89
N ARG A 171 0.60 -3.75 -5.08
CA ARG A 171 0.73 -2.31 -5.36
C ARG A 171 2.17 -1.80 -5.19
N VAL A 172 2.91 -2.29 -4.19
CA VAL A 172 4.36 -2.05 -4.08
C VAL A 172 5.12 -2.56 -5.30
N LEU A 173 4.71 -3.69 -5.89
CA LEU A 173 5.35 -4.23 -7.09
C LEU A 173 4.88 -3.59 -8.42
N CYS A 174 3.90 -2.69 -8.39
CA CYS A 174 3.34 -2.07 -9.61
C CYS A 174 3.64 -0.57 -9.75
N TYR A 175 3.58 0.19 -8.66
CA TYR A 175 3.46 1.66 -8.73
C TYR A 175 4.72 2.47 -8.36
N PRO A 176 5.38 2.26 -7.21
CA PRO A 176 6.43 3.17 -6.73
C PRO A 176 7.75 3.00 -7.49
N LEU A 177 8.75 3.80 -7.07
CA LEU A 177 10.12 3.74 -7.57
C LEU A 177 10.78 2.37 -7.34
N TYR A 178 10.73 1.87 -6.10
CA TYR A 178 11.35 0.61 -5.68
C TYR A 178 10.31 -0.50 -5.51
N ARG A 179 10.29 -1.45 -6.45
CA ARG A 179 9.28 -2.51 -6.61
C ARG A 179 9.79 -3.86 -6.11
N HIS A 180 10.30 -3.90 -4.88
CA HIS A 180 10.93 -5.11 -4.33
C HIS A 180 10.12 -5.76 -3.20
N PHE A 181 9.98 -7.10 -3.24
CA PHE A 181 9.19 -7.87 -2.26
C PHE A 181 9.75 -7.78 -0.83
N GLY A 182 11.06 -7.51 -0.67
CA GLY A 182 11.66 -7.23 0.64
C GLY A 182 11.06 -5.99 1.34
N LEU A 183 10.65 -4.97 0.58
CA LEU A 183 9.98 -3.78 1.14
C LEU A 183 8.56 -4.10 1.63
N VAL A 184 7.87 -5.04 0.97
CA VAL A 184 6.55 -5.53 1.39
C VAL A 184 6.64 -6.21 2.75
N THR A 185 7.54 -7.20 2.89
CA THR A 185 7.70 -7.95 4.15
C THR A 185 8.27 -7.08 5.28
N ARG A 186 9.13 -6.11 4.95
CA ARG A 186 9.61 -5.09 5.89
C ARG A 186 8.46 -4.23 6.42
N ALA A 187 7.64 -3.65 5.54
CA ALA A 187 6.51 -2.82 5.95
C ALA A 187 5.49 -3.59 6.80
N CYS A 188 5.23 -4.87 6.48
CA CYS A 188 4.42 -5.76 7.33
C CYS A 188 4.99 -5.91 8.74
N SER A 189 6.29 -6.10 8.85
CA SER A 189 6.99 -6.25 10.13
C SER A 189 6.94 -4.95 10.95
N ASP A 190 7.18 -3.81 10.31
CA ASP A 190 7.09 -2.49 10.93
C ASP A 190 5.66 -2.17 11.42
N THR A 191 4.62 -2.50 10.63
CA THR A 191 3.22 -2.37 11.06
C THR A 191 2.90 -3.25 12.28
N VAL A 192 3.45 -4.47 12.35
CA VAL A 192 3.35 -5.34 13.54
C VAL A 192 3.97 -4.65 14.78
N MET A 193 5.13 -4.00 14.66
CA MET A 193 5.77 -3.24 15.76
C MET A 193 4.91 -2.06 16.23
N ILE A 194 4.40 -1.25 15.30
CA ILE A 194 3.56 -0.08 15.60
C ILE A 194 2.26 -0.50 16.32
N LEU A 195 1.65 -1.61 15.93
CA LEU A 195 0.45 -2.14 16.60
C LEU A 195 0.75 -2.68 18.02
N GLN A 196 1.96 -3.22 18.27
CA GLN A 196 2.40 -3.64 19.62
C GLN A 196 2.66 -2.45 20.54
N LEU A 197 3.27 -1.39 20.02
CA LEU A 197 3.40 -0.09 20.70
C LEU A 197 2.03 0.62 20.91
N GLY A 198 0.95 0.06 20.36
CA GLY A 198 -0.41 0.42 20.70
C GLY A 198 -0.85 1.80 20.22
N ARG A 199 -1.95 2.29 20.80
CA ARG A 199 -2.71 3.41 20.20
C ARG A 199 -1.95 4.73 20.12
N ALA A 200 -0.93 4.94 20.96
CA ALA A 200 -0.11 6.15 20.91
C ALA A 200 0.79 6.16 19.67
N ALA A 201 1.47 5.03 19.38
CA ALA A 201 2.30 4.90 18.18
C ALA A 201 1.45 4.96 16.90
N VAL A 202 0.32 4.24 16.85
CA VAL A 202 -0.61 4.30 15.72
C VAL A 202 -1.14 5.72 15.49
N LEU A 203 -1.50 6.45 16.56
CA LEU A 203 -1.95 7.84 16.46
C LEU A 203 -0.84 8.77 15.95
N LYS A 204 0.43 8.54 16.35
CA LYS A 204 1.57 9.29 15.84
C LYS A 204 1.73 9.10 14.33
N CYS A 205 1.67 7.86 13.84
CA CYS A 205 1.67 7.57 12.39
C CYS A 205 0.51 8.27 11.66
N LEU A 206 -0.71 8.20 12.19
CA LEU A 206 -1.89 8.83 11.58
C LEU A 206 -1.82 10.37 11.57
N LEU A 207 -1.28 11.00 12.61
CA LEU A 207 -1.00 12.45 12.62
C LEU A 207 0.07 12.83 11.58
N ASP A 208 1.06 11.97 11.38
CA ASP A 208 2.15 12.21 10.44
C ASP A 208 1.69 12.07 8.98
N ILE A 209 0.85 11.08 8.68
CA ILE A 209 0.09 10.96 7.41
C ILE A 209 -0.82 12.17 7.22
N HIS A 210 -1.55 12.58 8.26
CA HIS A 210 -2.43 13.75 8.19
C HIS A 210 -1.65 15.01 7.80
N LYS A 211 -0.44 15.20 8.35
CA LYS A 211 0.44 16.30 7.95
C LYS A 211 0.83 16.20 6.47
N ILE A 212 1.31 15.04 6.02
CA ILE A 212 1.70 14.80 4.60
C ILE A 212 0.55 15.12 3.64
N PHE A 213 -0.69 14.78 4.00
CA PHE A 213 -1.86 15.07 3.16
C PHE A 213 -2.33 16.54 3.25
N MET A 214 -2.10 17.24 4.37
CA MET A 214 -2.37 18.70 4.43
C MET A 214 -1.41 19.53 3.57
N GLU A 215 -0.23 18.98 3.27
CA GLU A 215 0.84 19.64 2.52
C GLU A 215 0.78 19.33 0.99
N ASN A 216 -0.33 18.75 0.50
CA ASN A 216 -0.51 18.36 -0.91
C ASN A 216 -1.97 18.56 -1.41
N ASP A 217 -2.12 19.35 -2.47
CA ASP A 217 -3.41 19.89 -2.94
C ASP A 217 -4.51 18.87 -3.33
N PRO A 218 -4.25 17.68 -3.90
CA PRO A 218 -5.29 16.66 -4.03
C PRO A 218 -5.44 15.77 -2.78
N ALA A 219 -4.39 15.60 -1.97
CA ALA A 219 -4.40 14.62 -0.88
C ALA A 219 -5.20 15.06 0.35
N TYR A 220 -5.36 16.37 0.61
CA TYR A 220 -5.99 16.87 1.84
C TYR A 220 -7.40 16.33 2.06
N ILE A 221 -8.15 16.07 0.99
CA ILE A 221 -9.53 15.55 1.03
C ILE A 221 -9.59 14.18 1.77
N LEU A 222 -8.52 13.39 1.72
CA LEU A 222 -8.44 12.10 2.42
C LEU A 222 -8.27 12.26 3.94
N ASN A 223 -7.87 13.43 4.43
CA ASN A 223 -7.93 13.72 5.87
C ASN A 223 -9.37 13.82 6.36
N ASP A 224 -10.26 14.44 5.59
CA ASP A 224 -11.68 14.56 5.93
C ASP A 224 -12.44 13.25 5.70
N LEU A 225 -12.11 12.49 4.64
CA LEU A 225 -12.74 11.20 4.33
C LEU A 225 -12.27 10.04 5.23
N PHE A 226 -11.02 10.05 5.69
CA PHE A 226 -10.42 8.93 6.43
C PHE A 226 -9.58 9.34 7.64
N ILE A 227 -8.49 10.09 7.45
CA ILE A 227 -7.40 10.13 8.45
C ILE A 227 -7.82 10.83 9.75
N THR A 228 -8.61 11.90 9.68
CA THR A 228 -9.16 12.59 10.87
C THR A 228 -10.03 11.65 11.71
N ASP A 229 -10.92 10.89 11.08
CA ASP A 229 -11.80 9.97 11.82
C ASP A 229 -11.04 8.75 12.36
N TYR A 230 -10.00 8.26 11.66
CA TYR A 230 -9.08 7.28 12.24
C TYR A 230 -8.31 7.84 13.46
N CYS A 231 -7.81 9.08 13.40
CA CYS A 231 -7.15 9.77 14.51
C CYS A 231 -8.04 9.90 15.75
N ILE A 232 -9.33 10.21 15.59
CA ILE A 232 -10.28 10.32 16.70
C ILE A 232 -10.70 8.92 17.21
N TRP A 233 -10.88 7.96 16.30
CA TRP A 233 -11.31 6.60 16.62
C TRP A 233 -10.26 5.81 17.40
N ILE A 234 -8.99 5.83 16.96
CA ILE A 234 -7.92 5.00 17.54
C ILE A 234 -7.67 5.31 19.03
N GLN A 235 -7.86 6.57 19.43
CA GLN A 235 -7.76 7.03 20.82
C GLN A 235 -8.70 6.29 21.78
N LYS A 236 -9.81 5.74 21.27
CA LYS A 236 -10.86 5.07 22.05
C LYS A 236 -10.73 3.54 22.04
N ILE A 237 -9.71 3.00 21.37
CA ILE A 237 -9.45 1.56 21.29
C ILE A 237 -8.67 1.07 22.52
N LYS A 238 -9.04 -0.13 23.00
CA LYS A 238 -8.35 -0.84 24.10
C LYS A 238 -7.12 -1.56 23.58
N SER A 239 -5.97 -1.44 24.26
CA SER A 239 -4.68 -2.01 23.83
C SER A 239 -4.75 -3.51 23.51
N LYS A 240 -5.52 -4.30 24.29
CA LYS A 240 -5.74 -5.74 24.02
C LYS A 240 -6.32 -6.05 22.63
N LYS A 241 -7.03 -5.10 21.98
CA LYS A 241 -7.50 -5.27 20.59
C LYS A 241 -6.42 -4.98 19.55
N LEU A 242 -5.50 -4.05 19.81
CA LEU A 242 -4.36 -3.79 18.92
C LEU A 242 -3.30 -4.90 19.03
N ALA A 243 -3.07 -5.43 20.24
CA ALA A 243 -2.23 -6.61 20.45
C ALA A 243 -2.76 -7.83 19.69
N ALA A 244 -4.05 -8.15 19.82
CA ALA A 244 -4.68 -9.24 19.09
C ALA A 244 -4.65 -9.01 17.55
N LEU A 245 -4.76 -7.76 17.08
CA LEU A 245 -4.64 -7.43 15.66
C LEU A 245 -3.19 -7.63 15.15
N SER A 246 -2.20 -7.21 15.94
CA SER A 246 -0.77 -7.43 15.66
C SER A 246 -0.45 -8.93 15.59
N GLU A 247 -0.93 -9.73 16.55
CA GLU A 247 -0.81 -11.18 16.51
C GLU A 247 -1.44 -11.79 15.25
N SER A 248 -2.64 -11.34 14.85
CA SER A 248 -3.31 -11.82 13.64
C SER A 248 -2.54 -11.44 12.37
N LEU A 249 -1.96 -10.25 12.32
CA LEU A 249 -1.11 -9.79 11.22
C LEU A 249 0.18 -10.61 11.14
N GLN A 250 0.88 -10.78 12.26
CA GLN A 250 2.12 -11.55 12.36
C GLN A 250 1.93 -13.04 12.02
N LYS A 251 0.75 -13.61 12.28
CA LYS A 251 0.40 -15.00 11.91
C LYS A 251 -0.04 -15.15 10.45
N THR A 252 -0.26 -14.06 9.71
CA THR A 252 -0.71 -14.10 8.31
C THR A 252 0.50 -14.00 7.36
N ALA A 253 0.97 -15.14 6.86
CA ALA A 253 2.05 -15.17 5.87
C ALA A 253 1.60 -14.68 4.48
N LEU A 254 2.48 -13.93 3.81
CA LEU A 254 2.36 -13.53 2.41
C LEU A 254 3.48 -14.19 1.61
N ALA A 255 3.14 -14.99 0.60
CA ALA A 255 4.07 -15.57 -0.37
C ALA A 255 4.01 -14.78 -1.69
N LYS A 256 5.01 -14.93 -2.56
CA LYS A 256 5.07 -14.24 -3.86
C LYS A 256 3.95 -14.74 -4.79
N SER A 257 3.76 -16.05 -4.86
CA SER A 257 2.64 -16.74 -5.53
C SER A 257 1.24 -16.26 -5.09
N HIS A 258 1.05 -15.77 -3.85
CA HIS A 258 -0.23 -15.18 -3.43
C HIS A 258 -0.57 -13.87 -4.18
N LEU A 259 0.42 -13.21 -4.80
CA LEU A 259 0.21 -11.92 -5.46
C LEU A 259 -0.41 -12.07 -6.86
N GLY A 260 -0.35 -13.24 -7.49
CA GLY A 260 -0.89 -13.44 -8.85
C GLY A 260 -0.22 -12.51 -9.89
N LEU A 261 1.12 -12.55 -9.90
CA LEU A 261 2.00 -11.78 -10.78
C LEU A 261 3.16 -12.64 -11.36
N GLU A 262 3.07 -13.98 -11.24
CA GLU A 262 4.02 -14.96 -11.80
C GLU A 262 5.50 -14.69 -11.42
N LEU A 263 5.71 -14.18 -10.20
CA LEU A 263 7.01 -13.71 -9.71
C LEU A 263 8.01 -14.85 -9.48
N GLU A 264 7.55 -16.00 -9.00
CA GLU A 264 8.43 -17.14 -8.70
C GLU A 264 8.98 -17.73 -10.01
N GLU A 265 8.14 -17.72 -11.05
CA GLU A 265 8.45 -18.12 -12.42
C GLU A 265 9.36 -17.11 -13.15
N LEU A 266 9.10 -15.80 -12.99
CA LEU A 266 9.96 -14.72 -13.53
C LEU A 266 11.37 -14.75 -12.93
N GLU A 267 11.47 -15.00 -11.62
CA GLU A 267 12.75 -15.11 -10.90
C GLU A 267 13.59 -16.30 -11.35
N GLU A 268 12.97 -17.49 -11.46
CA GLU A 268 13.66 -18.69 -11.96
C GLU A 268 14.16 -18.48 -13.40
N ALA A 269 13.33 -17.93 -14.28
CA ALA A 269 13.71 -17.63 -15.65
C ALA A 269 14.88 -16.64 -15.76
N ALA A 270 14.87 -15.57 -14.97
CA ALA A 270 15.92 -14.56 -14.98
C ALA A 270 17.26 -15.07 -14.41
N VAL A 271 17.22 -15.91 -13.36
CA VAL A 271 18.42 -16.59 -12.83
C VAL A 271 19.06 -17.49 -13.90
N LEU A 272 18.26 -18.29 -14.61
CA LEU A 272 18.76 -19.18 -15.68
C LEU A 272 19.46 -18.40 -16.80
N VAL A 273 18.88 -17.28 -17.26
CA VAL A 273 19.52 -16.39 -18.25
C VAL A 273 20.82 -15.80 -17.72
N GLN A 274 20.84 -15.36 -16.46
CA GLN A 274 22.05 -14.79 -15.85
C GLN A 274 23.16 -15.85 -15.66
N GLU A 275 22.82 -17.13 -15.47
CA GLU A 275 23.77 -18.24 -15.46
C GLU A 275 24.31 -18.57 -16.86
N GLU A 276 23.45 -18.65 -17.88
CA GLU A 276 23.87 -18.86 -19.27
C GLU A 276 24.83 -17.74 -19.73
N GLU A 277 24.50 -16.47 -19.46
CA GLU A 277 25.40 -15.35 -19.75
C GLU A 277 26.77 -15.51 -19.07
N LYS A 278 26.82 -15.92 -17.79
CA LYS A 278 28.09 -16.14 -17.07
C LYS A 278 28.90 -17.26 -17.72
N MET A 279 28.26 -18.36 -18.15
CA MET A 279 28.94 -19.45 -18.86
C MET A 279 29.49 -19.00 -20.22
N LEU A 280 28.71 -18.24 -21.00
CA LEU A 280 29.13 -17.70 -22.29
C LEU A 280 30.28 -16.68 -22.14
N LYS A 281 30.20 -15.79 -21.15
CA LYS A 281 31.26 -14.82 -20.81
C LYS A 281 32.56 -15.54 -20.38
N ALA A 282 32.45 -16.62 -19.60
CA ALA A 282 33.60 -17.45 -19.21
C ALA A 282 34.23 -18.19 -20.41
N ALA A 283 33.42 -18.82 -21.27
CA ALA A 283 33.90 -19.52 -22.47
C ALA A 283 34.60 -18.56 -23.46
N GLY A 284 34.03 -17.36 -23.65
CA GLY A 284 34.63 -16.30 -24.47
C GLY A 284 35.95 -15.76 -23.90
N ALA A 285 36.10 -15.72 -22.57
CA ALA A 285 37.36 -15.34 -21.92
C ALA A 285 38.46 -16.38 -22.14
N VAL A 286 38.16 -17.68 -22.02
CA VAL A 286 39.12 -18.78 -22.28
C VAL A 286 39.62 -18.75 -23.72
N SER A 287 38.73 -18.53 -24.69
CA SER A 287 39.09 -18.45 -26.11
C SER A 287 40.10 -17.33 -26.43
N LYS A 288 40.10 -16.23 -25.68
CA LYS A 288 41.06 -15.12 -25.84
C LYS A 288 42.45 -15.39 -25.28
N GLN A 289 42.67 -16.46 -24.51
CA GLN A 289 43.99 -16.79 -23.93
C GLN A 289 44.81 -17.79 -24.76
N GLN A 290 44.32 -18.24 -25.94
CA GLN A 290 45.03 -19.16 -26.82
C GLN A 290 45.34 -18.58 -28.22
N LEU A 291 46.02 -17.44 -28.27
CA LEU A 291 46.88 -17.09 -29.41
C LEU A 291 48.35 -17.04 -28.97
N PRO A 292 49.21 -17.97 -29.43
CA PRO A 292 50.66 -17.82 -29.32
C PRO A 292 51.13 -16.71 -30.28
N SER A 293 51.73 -15.65 -29.72
CA SER A 293 52.30 -14.56 -30.51
C SER A 293 53.62 -14.97 -31.17
N SER A 294 53.54 -15.66 -32.32
CA SER A 294 54.68 -15.79 -33.23
C SER A 294 54.99 -14.41 -33.83
N GLY A 295 56.07 -13.78 -33.37
CA GLY A 295 56.40 -12.41 -33.73
C GLY A 295 56.88 -12.24 -35.18
N SER A 296 56.60 -11.06 -35.74
CA SER A 296 57.34 -10.50 -36.86
C SER A 296 57.45 -8.99 -36.66
N GLU A 297 58.66 -8.51 -36.45
CA GLU A 297 58.99 -7.10 -36.28
C GLU A 297 58.83 -6.31 -37.60
N THR A 298 58.01 -5.26 -37.62
CA THR A 298 58.25 -4.08 -38.50
C THR A 298 57.78 -2.78 -37.83
N SER A 299 58.74 -1.91 -37.52
CA SER A 299 58.60 -0.53 -37.03
C SER A 299 57.61 0.34 -37.84
N GLY A 300 56.94 1.32 -37.19
CA GLY A 300 55.95 2.15 -37.88
C GLY A 300 55.30 3.36 -37.17
N SER A 301 55.97 4.02 -36.22
CA SER A 301 55.64 5.37 -35.68
C SER A 301 54.35 5.65 -34.88
N GLU A 302 54.44 6.71 -34.06
CA GLU A 302 53.38 7.60 -33.55
C GLU A 302 52.45 8.08 -34.72
N GLU A 303 51.23 8.61 -34.53
CA GLU A 303 50.87 9.81 -33.74
C GLU A 303 49.43 9.73 -33.17
N SER A 304 49.14 10.55 -32.15
CA SER A 304 47.78 10.76 -31.64
C SER A 304 47.05 11.91 -32.35
N SER A 305 45.74 11.78 -32.64
CA SER A 305 44.86 12.96 -32.79
C SER A 305 43.39 12.63 -32.54
N SER A 306 42.70 13.56 -31.87
CA SER A 306 41.28 13.48 -31.52
C SER A 306 40.42 14.03 -32.65
N THR A 307 39.33 13.33 -33.02
CA THR A 307 38.36 13.85 -33.99
C THR A 307 37.34 14.78 -33.31
N SER A 308 37.56 16.08 -33.45
CA SER A 308 36.54 17.11 -33.21
C SER A 308 36.57 18.11 -34.38
N SER A 309 35.41 18.42 -34.96
CA SER A 309 35.35 19.24 -36.19
C SER A 309 34.01 19.98 -36.35
N SER A 310 34.00 21.21 -35.87
CA SER A 310 33.27 22.38 -36.41
C SER A 310 34.31 23.53 -36.50
N GLU A 311 34.11 24.70 -37.10
CA GLU A 311 32.96 25.33 -37.78
C GLU A 311 33.23 25.33 -39.32
N THR A 312 32.91 26.27 -40.25
CA THR A 312 32.37 27.65 -40.26
C THR A 312 31.52 27.92 -41.52
N ASP A 313 30.43 28.69 -41.37
CA ASP A 313 30.00 29.80 -42.26
C ASP A 313 28.73 30.44 -41.64
N GLY A 314 28.53 31.76 -41.53
CA GLY A 314 29.43 32.89 -41.83
C GLY A 314 28.70 34.15 -42.32
N SER A 315 28.15 35.00 -41.43
CA SER A 315 27.81 36.43 -41.70
C SER A 315 27.38 37.19 -40.43
N ASP A 316 27.67 38.50 -40.37
CA ASP A 316 27.35 39.42 -39.26
C ASP A 316 25.91 39.99 -39.27
N SER A 317 25.40 40.40 -38.08
CA SER A 317 25.25 41.83 -37.70
C SER A 317 24.52 42.06 -36.36
N ASP A 318 25.11 42.88 -35.48
CA ASP A 318 24.55 44.05 -34.75
C ASP A 318 23.11 44.05 -34.14
N GLU A 319 22.83 44.60 -32.96
CA GLU A 319 23.64 44.99 -31.78
C GLU A 319 22.71 45.28 -30.55
N ARG A 320 23.26 45.22 -29.32
CA ARG A 320 22.80 45.83 -28.03
C ARG A 320 21.62 45.23 -27.24
N GLU A 321 21.68 45.55 -25.93
CA GLU A 321 20.84 45.08 -24.82
C GLU A 321 19.93 46.21 -24.28
N SER A 322 19.01 45.82 -23.38
CA SER A 322 18.32 46.57 -22.28
C SER A 322 16.80 46.31 -22.33
N SER A 323 16.06 45.79 -21.31
CA SER A 323 16.11 45.73 -19.84
C SER A 323 15.12 46.69 -19.15
N ALA A 324 14.42 46.17 -18.13
CA ALA A 324 13.63 46.86 -17.09
C ALA A 324 12.14 47.21 -17.34
N SER A 325 11.30 46.53 -16.54
CA SER A 325 10.23 47.06 -15.65
C SER A 325 8.91 47.69 -16.16
N GLU A 326 7.83 47.03 -15.70
CA GLU A 326 6.62 47.55 -15.00
C GLU A 326 5.37 48.09 -15.73
N ASP A 327 4.28 47.33 -15.50
CA ASP A 327 2.89 47.74 -15.18
C ASP A 327 2.00 48.40 -16.27
N GLY A 328 0.68 48.46 -16.08
CA GLY A 328 -0.16 49.39 -16.88
C GLY A 328 -1.67 49.13 -17.06
N LYS A 329 -2.15 47.88 -17.07
CA LYS A 329 -3.59 47.50 -16.90
C LYS A 329 -4.60 47.80 -18.05
N ILE A 330 -5.75 47.10 -17.97
CA ILE A 330 -7.11 47.28 -18.57
C ILE A 330 -7.43 47.17 -20.09
N ASN A 331 -8.14 46.05 -20.38
CA ASN A 331 -9.43 45.92 -21.11
C ASN A 331 -9.50 45.60 -22.63
N PRO A 332 -10.61 44.95 -23.09
CA PRO A 332 -10.61 44.08 -24.27
C PRO A 332 -11.68 44.41 -25.35
N LEU A 333 -11.63 43.73 -26.50
CA LEU A 333 -12.76 43.01 -27.16
C LEU A 333 -12.48 42.59 -28.63
N GLN A 334 -13.29 41.64 -29.11
CA GLN A 334 -13.69 41.38 -30.51
C GLN A 334 -12.74 40.64 -31.49
N GLY A 335 -13.18 39.43 -31.89
CA GLY A 335 -13.00 38.83 -33.22
C GLY A 335 -11.93 37.72 -33.34
N ALA A 336 -12.12 36.67 -34.16
CA ALA A 336 -13.31 36.09 -34.81
C ALA A 336 -12.91 34.72 -35.46
N LEU A 337 -13.90 33.93 -35.93
CA LEU A 337 -13.77 32.70 -36.75
C LEU A 337 -13.29 31.45 -35.97
N GLN A 338 -14.06 30.35 -35.86
CA GLN A 338 -14.47 29.32 -36.84
C GLN A 338 -13.31 28.38 -37.24
N GLU A 339 -13.44 27.04 -37.30
CA GLU A 339 -14.54 26.09 -37.01
C GLU A 339 -13.90 24.80 -36.37
N GLU A 340 -14.46 23.59 -36.19
CA GLU A 340 -15.68 22.87 -36.61
C GLU A 340 -16.17 21.92 -35.49
N ARG A 341 -17.45 21.51 -35.53
CA ARG A 341 -17.97 20.38 -34.73
C ARG A 341 -19.24 19.76 -35.34
N THR A 342 -19.15 18.65 -36.06
CA THR A 342 -20.31 18.06 -36.79
C THR A 342 -20.87 16.75 -36.24
N ALA A 343 -22.11 16.82 -35.76
CA ALA A 343 -23.14 15.77 -35.60
C ALA A 343 -24.50 16.48 -35.31
N PRO A 344 -25.70 15.85 -35.40
CA PRO A 344 -26.06 14.46 -35.69
C PRO A 344 -27.14 14.33 -36.80
N LEU A 345 -27.83 13.18 -36.90
CA LEU A 345 -29.25 12.93 -37.27
C LEU A 345 -29.44 11.38 -37.32
N THR A 346 -30.05 10.67 -36.37
CA THR A 346 -31.49 10.45 -36.13
C THR A 346 -32.37 10.19 -37.37
N ASP A 347 -32.91 8.97 -37.47
CA ASP A 347 -34.34 8.73 -37.78
C ASP A 347 -34.80 7.40 -37.13
N SER A 348 -36.12 7.17 -37.02
CA SER A 348 -36.69 6.10 -36.18
C SER A 348 -38.06 5.57 -36.64
N ASN A 349 -38.17 4.25 -36.80
CA ASN A 349 -39.40 3.44 -36.92
C ASN A 349 -39.05 1.96 -36.64
N GLY A 350 -39.93 1.06 -36.15
CA GLY A 350 -41.28 1.22 -35.62
C GLY A 350 -42.12 -0.07 -35.74
N LEU A 351 -42.71 -0.56 -34.64
CA LEU A 351 -43.69 -1.69 -34.54
C LEU A 351 -43.16 -3.12 -34.89
N ARG A 352 -43.76 -4.25 -34.45
CA ARG A 352 -44.51 -4.61 -33.20
C ARG A 352 -44.71 -6.16 -33.10
N GLN A 353 -44.69 -6.69 -31.86
CA GLN A 353 -45.48 -7.82 -31.31
C GLN A 353 -45.50 -9.25 -31.95
N GLY A 354 -45.30 -10.25 -31.09
CA GLY A 354 -45.83 -11.64 -31.23
C GLY A 354 -44.87 -12.67 -31.85
N ALA A 355 -44.98 -13.98 -31.57
CA ALA A 355 -45.72 -14.68 -30.51
C ALA A 355 -45.12 -16.09 -30.27
N SER A 356 -45.55 -16.76 -29.20
CA SER A 356 -45.10 -18.10 -28.76
C SER A 356 -45.54 -19.26 -29.66
N THR A 357 -44.69 -20.27 -29.86
CA THR A 357 -45.10 -21.68 -30.09
C THR A 357 -44.01 -22.67 -29.65
N SER A 358 -44.40 -23.92 -29.37
CA SER A 358 -43.56 -24.94 -28.73
C SER A 358 -43.74 -26.34 -29.33
N ALA A 359 -42.64 -27.02 -29.65
CA ALA A 359 -42.47 -28.48 -29.81
C ALA A 359 -40.99 -28.74 -30.20
N SER A 360 -40.34 -29.88 -30.02
CA SER A 360 -40.39 -31.03 -29.09
C SER A 360 -39.70 -32.18 -29.84
N GLU A 361 -38.57 -32.69 -29.29
CA GLU A 361 -37.94 -33.98 -29.65
C GLU A 361 -37.38 -34.07 -31.10
N VAL A 362 -36.38 -34.89 -31.45
CA VAL A 362 -35.90 -36.17 -30.90
C VAL A 362 -34.37 -36.16 -30.63
N SER A 363 -33.91 -37.11 -29.82
CA SER A 363 -32.52 -37.37 -29.41
C SER A 363 -31.55 -37.85 -30.50
N ASP A 364 -30.25 -37.62 -30.29
CA ASP A 364 -29.23 -38.67 -30.53
C ASP A 364 -28.04 -38.52 -29.55
N GLU A 365 -27.29 -39.60 -29.32
CA GLU A 365 -26.44 -39.76 -28.11
C GLU A 365 -24.94 -39.96 -28.40
N LYS A 366 -24.06 -39.10 -27.83
CA LYS A 366 -22.76 -39.56 -27.27
C LYS A 366 -21.93 -38.59 -26.42
N SER A 367 -21.61 -39.06 -25.21
CA SER A 367 -20.34 -38.91 -24.47
C SER A 367 -19.66 -37.54 -24.32
N LYS A 368 -19.75 -36.97 -23.11
CA LYS A 368 -18.56 -36.67 -22.28
C LYS A 368 -18.89 -36.58 -20.78
N VAL A 369 -17.89 -36.77 -19.93
CA VAL A 369 -18.03 -36.94 -18.47
C VAL A 369 -18.30 -35.60 -17.78
N PRO A 370 -19.28 -35.51 -16.85
CA PRO A 370 -19.42 -34.34 -15.98
C PRO A 370 -18.42 -34.42 -14.81
N LEU A 371 -17.62 -33.36 -14.63
CA LEU A 371 -16.76 -33.21 -13.46
C LEU A 371 -17.61 -33.01 -12.19
N GLN A 372 -17.32 -33.78 -11.14
CA GLN A 372 -18.01 -33.64 -9.86
C GLN A 372 -17.60 -32.35 -9.16
N SER A 373 -18.58 -31.50 -8.81
CA SER A 373 -18.35 -30.33 -7.98
C SER A 373 -18.03 -30.75 -6.54
N THR A 374 -16.76 -30.71 -6.16
CA THR A 374 -16.29 -31.01 -4.80
C THR A 374 -16.58 -29.83 -3.86
N SER A 375 -17.84 -29.68 -3.47
CA SER A 375 -18.27 -28.72 -2.44
C SER A 375 -17.73 -29.12 -1.06
N VAL A 376 -16.65 -28.47 -0.62
CA VAL A 376 -15.91 -28.79 0.60
C VAL A 376 -15.31 -27.49 1.19
N PRO A 377 -15.48 -27.16 2.49
CA PRO A 377 -16.60 -27.52 3.36
C PRO A 377 -17.04 -26.36 4.28
N GLY A 378 -18.28 -25.87 4.18
CA GLY A 378 -18.80 -24.83 5.09
C GLY A 378 -18.68 -25.18 6.59
N LYS A 379 -18.67 -26.48 6.91
CA LYS A 379 -18.48 -27.01 8.27
C LYS A 379 -17.16 -26.63 8.94
N LEU A 380 -16.08 -26.40 8.20
CA LEU A 380 -14.82 -25.93 8.81
C LEU A 380 -14.92 -24.47 9.25
N ILE A 381 -15.72 -23.66 8.55
CA ILE A 381 -15.94 -22.25 8.89
C ILE A 381 -16.88 -22.15 10.11
N GLU A 382 -17.97 -22.92 10.13
CA GLU A 382 -18.83 -23.04 11.33
C GLU A 382 -18.05 -23.52 12.55
N GLU A 383 -17.18 -24.52 12.41
CA GLU A 383 -16.40 -25.05 13.54
C GLU A 383 -15.34 -24.05 14.04
N LEU A 384 -14.69 -23.29 13.15
CA LEU A 384 -13.80 -22.18 13.54
C LEU A 384 -14.57 -21.08 14.30
N GLU A 385 -15.73 -20.64 13.78
CA GLU A 385 -16.54 -19.60 14.42
C GLU A 385 -17.04 -20.07 15.80
N LYS A 386 -17.42 -21.34 15.92
CA LYS A 386 -17.87 -21.97 17.16
C LYS A 386 -16.76 -22.12 18.20
N GLN A 387 -15.55 -22.51 17.81
CA GLN A 387 -14.38 -22.53 18.71
C GLN A 387 -14.00 -21.11 19.16
N MET A 388 -14.05 -20.13 18.26
CA MET A 388 -13.82 -18.73 18.61
C MET A 388 -14.88 -18.19 19.58
N HIS A 389 -16.14 -18.61 19.46
CA HIS A 389 -17.20 -18.28 20.41
C HIS A 389 -17.06 -18.96 21.78
N ALA A 390 -16.53 -20.19 21.84
CA ALA A 390 -16.24 -20.86 23.10
C ALA A 390 -15.14 -20.13 23.91
N ALA A 391 -14.08 -19.68 23.23
CA ALA A 391 -13.00 -18.91 23.84
C ALA A 391 -13.47 -17.55 24.42
N VAL A 392 -14.50 -16.92 23.83
CA VAL A 392 -15.07 -15.68 24.39
C VAL A 392 -15.86 -15.95 25.67
N ARG A 393 -16.69 -17.00 25.73
CA ARG A 393 -17.52 -17.29 26.92
C ARG A 393 -16.70 -17.57 28.17
N LEU A 394 -15.54 -18.22 28.04
CA LEU A 394 -14.60 -18.46 29.16
C LEU A 394 -13.94 -17.17 29.69
N SER A 395 -14.20 -16.00 29.09
CA SER A 395 -13.74 -14.69 29.56
C SER A 395 -14.87 -13.79 30.10
N GLU A 396 -16.10 -14.31 30.19
CA GLU A 396 -17.30 -13.56 30.59
C GLU A 396 -18.09 -14.23 31.74
N GLU A 397 -17.40 -14.88 32.69
CA GLU A 397 -18.00 -15.12 34.02
C GLU A 397 -17.84 -13.87 34.91
N PRO A 398 -18.93 -13.26 35.40
CA PRO A 398 -18.86 -12.09 36.28
C PRO A 398 -18.52 -12.51 37.71
N ALA A 399 -17.34 -12.11 38.18
CA ALA A 399 -16.93 -12.30 39.57
C ALA A 399 -17.79 -11.45 40.54
N GLY A 400 -18.86 -12.03 41.09
CA GLY A 400 -19.64 -11.37 42.13
C GLY A 400 -20.92 -12.09 42.56
N LEU A 401 -20.86 -12.86 43.65
CA LEU A 401 -21.77 -12.79 44.82
C LEU A 401 -21.54 -13.95 45.81
N ALA A 402 -20.53 -13.80 46.66
CA ALA A 402 -20.47 -14.34 48.01
C ALA A 402 -19.74 -13.28 48.87
N THR A 403 -20.13 -12.97 50.10
CA THR A 403 -20.91 -13.76 51.07
C THR A 403 -22.10 -13.01 51.68
N ALA A 404 -23.03 -13.76 52.27
CA ALA A 404 -23.99 -13.26 53.25
C ALA A 404 -24.10 -14.27 54.41
N SER A 405 -24.43 -13.78 55.60
CA SER A 405 -24.58 -14.54 56.85
C SER A 405 -23.30 -15.13 57.47
N CYS A 406 -22.85 -14.50 58.55
CA CYS A 406 -22.32 -15.20 59.72
C CYS A 406 -23.08 -14.68 60.94
N ILE A 407 -23.30 -15.52 61.96
CA ILE A 407 -24.31 -15.31 63.00
C ILE A 407 -23.66 -15.09 64.38
N LEU A 408 -24.32 -14.22 65.16
CA LEU A 408 -24.22 -13.97 66.60
C LEU A 408 -23.39 -14.97 67.45
N GLN A 409 -22.23 -14.50 67.92
CA GLN A 409 -21.66 -14.66 69.28
C GLN A 409 -20.45 -13.69 69.36
N GLU A 410 -20.05 -13.11 70.49
CA GLU A 410 -20.43 -13.35 71.89
C GLU A 410 -20.33 -12.04 72.71
N GLN A 411 -20.85 -12.01 73.95
CA GLN A 411 -20.57 -10.94 74.93
C GLN A 411 -19.44 -11.38 75.87
N GLY A 412 -18.46 -10.52 76.14
CA GLY A 412 -17.39 -10.81 77.11
C GLY A 412 -16.48 -9.62 77.37
N GLU A 413 -16.61 -9.06 78.58
CA GLU A 413 -15.76 -8.05 79.26
C GLU A 413 -15.62 -6.66 78.61
#